data_AF-A0AAV8VW59-F1
#
_entry.id   AF-A0AAV8VW59-F1
#
_cell.length_a   1.000
_cell.length_b   1.000
_cell.length_c   1.000
_cell.angle_alpha   90.00
_cell.angle_beta   90.00
_cell.angle_gamma   90.00
#
_symmetry.space_group_name_H-M   'P 1'
#
loop_
_entity.id
_entity.type
_entity.pdbx_description
1 polymer ?
#
loop_
_entity_poly.entity_id
_entity_poly.type
_entity_poly.pdbx_seq_one_letter_code
_entity_poly.pdbx_strand_id
1 'polypeptide(L)'
;MADEYFFALTLKGKSSQVWDPEAKGAEDYQGGHKLIIKQVLLGPEATEGEVNVVQVEAMTWKDSVKIPVATLKAGGPNNQVLLDLSFPDPPVTFSLIQGNGPVHIIGHHLIGSPLEEFDEMDELEEEMIDDEEGEEGAEDGIDRKRKISNGKSKEEEEEEDEPKTKKAKTTNSTKGKTPVKNNAKAKK
;
A
#
# COMPACT_ATOMS: atom_id res chain seq x y z
N MET A 1 -10.20 -9.82 9.46
CA MET A 1 -10.24 -8.44 8.92
C MET A 1 -8.81 -7.88 8.98
N ALA A 2 -8.57 -6.58 8.81
CA ALA A 2 -7.30 -5.96 9.18
C ALA A 2 -7.59 -4.63 9.89
N ASP A 3 -6.96 -4.40 11.03
CA ASP A 3 -7.07 -3.15 11.76
C ASP A 3 -6.11 -2.12 11.14
N GLU A 4 -6.64 -0.93 10.84
CA GLU A 4 -5.90 0.15 10.18
C GLU A 4 -5.61 1.28 11.17
N TYR A 5 -4.34 1.49 11.49
CA TYR A 5 -3.87 2.55 12.38
C TYR A 5 -3.13 3.63 11.60
N PHE A 6 -3.31 4.88 12.03
CA PHE A 6 -2.52 6.00 11.51
C PHE A 6 -1.04 5.85 11.92
N PHE A 7 -0.15 5.88 10.94
CA PHE A 7 1.30 5.90 11.15
C PHE A 7 1.87 7.27 10.82
N ALA A 8 2.69 7.80 11.73
CA ALA A 8 3.53 8.95 11.43
C ALA A 8 4.86 8.90 12.18
N LEU A 9 5.91 9.41 11.55
CA LEU A 9 7.19 9.72 12.21
C LEU A 9 7.75 11.05 11.71
N THR A 10 8.75 11.57 12.42
CA THR A 10 9.47 12.79 12.04
C THR A 10 10.97 12.56 12.09
N LEU A 11 11.67 13.05 11.06
CA LEU A 11 13.13 13.07 10.97
C LEU A 11 13.60 14.53 11.12
N LYS A 12 14.66 14.75 11.90
CA LYS A 12 15.29 16.06 12.17
C LYS A 12 16.81 15.87 12.23
N GLY A 13 17.56 16.71 11.53
CA GLY A 13 19.00 16.52 11.32
C GLY A 13 19.31 15.21 10.58
N LYS A 14 20.56 14.75 10.66
CA LYS A 14 20.95 13.43 10.16
C LYS A 14 20.52 12.34 11.15
N SER A 15 19.23 12.00 11.13
CA SER A 15 18.64 10.96 11.99
C SER A 15 18.03 9.81 11.18
N SER A 16 17.83 8.68 11.85
CA SER A 16 17.11 7.52 11.33
C SER A 16 16.09 7.05 12.36
N GLN A 17 14.98 6.49 11.89
CA GLN A 17 13.95 5.84 12.71
C GLN A 17 13.53 4.52 12.07
N VAL A 18 13.34 3.50 12.90
CA VAL A 18 12.99 2.13 12.48
C VAL A 18 11.53 1.85 12.81
N TRP A 19 10.76 1.41 11.83
CA TRP A 19 9.50 0.70 12.06
C TRP A 19 9.82 -0.79 12.14
N ASP A 20 9.71 -1.31 13.36
CA ASP A 20 9.90 -2.71 13.71
C ASP A 20 8.93 -3.00 14.87
N PRO A 21 7.72 -3.51 14.58
CA PRO A 21 6.77 -3.91 15.61
C PRO A 21 7.19 -5.22 16.30
N GLU A 22 7.79 -6.16 15.58
CA GLU A 22 8.18 -7.48 16.09
C GLU A 22 9.25 -7.38 17.17
N ALA A 23 10.28 -6.55 16.97
CA ALA A 23 11.32 -6.30 17.98
C ALA A 23 10.83 -5.66 19.29
N LYS A 24 9.54 -5.28 19.38
CA LYS A 24 8.90 -4.76 20.62
C LYS A 24 8.15 -5.84 21.41
N GLY A 25 8.28 -7.10 21.04
CA GLY A 25 7.56 -8.21 21.69
C GLY A 25 6.12 -8.34 21.20
N ALA A 26 5.86 -8.00 19.94
CA ALA A 26 4.54 -8.10 19.31
C ALA A 26 4.20 -9.56 18.87
N GLU A 27 4.62 -10.55 19.66
CA GLU A 27 4.46 -11.99 19.36
C GLU A 27 2.97 -12.42 19.30
N ASP A 28 2.07 -11.61 19.83
CA ASP A 28 0.62 -11.87 19.92
C ASP A 28 -0.17 -11.58 18.61
N TYR A 29 0.40 -10.89 17.61
CA TYR A 29 -0.33 -10.51 16.39
C TYR A 29 -0.18 -11.53 15.26
N GLN A 30 -0.87 -12.67 15.38
CA GLN A 30 -0.83 -13.78 14.42
C GLN A 30 -1.14 -13.40 12.95
N GLY A 31 -1.88 -12.32 12.70
CA GLY A 31 -2.17 -11.84 11.34
C GLY A 31 -1.07 -10.98 10.70
N GLY A 32 0.05 -10.76 11.39
CA GLY A 32 1.19 -10.00 10.89
C GLY A 32 0.97 -8.48 10.76
N HIS A 33 2.00 -7.79 10.28
CA HIS A 33 2.05 -6.33 10.19
C HIS A 33 2.37 -5.86 8.77
N LYS A 34 1.84 -4.69 8.37
CA LYS A 34 2.18 -4.06 7.09
C LYS A 34 2.21 -2.54 7.24
N LEU A 35 3.22 -1.91 6.67
CA LEU A 35 3.37 -0.45 6.64
C LEU A 35 3.07 0.07 5.23
N ILE A 36 2.23 1.09 5.10
CA ILE A 36 1.94 1.77 3.83
C ILE A 36 2.26 3.25 3.99
N ILE A 37 3.28 3.75 3.29
CA ILE A 37 3.65 5.17 3.31
C ILE A 37 2.93 5.92 2.20
N LYS A 38 2.11 6.90 2.59
CA LYS A 38 1.26 7.71 1.70
C LYS A 38 1.84 9.09 1.38
N GLN A 39 2.61 9.68 2.30
CA GLN A 39 3.13 11.03 2.12
C GLN A 39 4.45 11.25 2.86
N VAL A 40 5.34 12.02 2.25
CA VAL A 40 6.48 12.66 2.90
C VAL A 40 6.33 14.16 2.72
N LEU A 41 6.35 14.94 3.80
CA LEU A 41 6.18 16.39 3.74
C LEU A 41 7.24 17.10 4.58
N LEU A 42 7.71 18.23 4.06
CA LEU A 42 8.68 19.08 4.73
C LEU A 42 7.94 20.02 5.69
N GLY A 43 8.34 20.02 6.95
CA GLY A 43 7.72 20.86 7.98
C GLY A 43 8.06 22.35 7.80
N PRO A 44 7.25 23.27 8.37
CA PRO A 44 7.38 24.71 8.14
C PRO A 44 8.66 25.33 8.74
N GLU A 45 9.34 24.63 9.65
CA GLU A 45 10.62 25.04 10.25
C GLU A 45 11.83 24.77 9.33
N ALA A 46 11.65 24.10 8.20
CA ALA A 46 12.75 23.71 7.32
C ALA A 46 13.42 24.90 6.63
N THR A 47 14.74 24.83 6.51
CA THR A 47 15.55 25.94 5.96
C THR A 47 15.22 26.20 4.49
N GLU A 48 14.83 27.45 4.18
CA GLU A 48 14.48 27.84 2.81
C GLU A 48 15.62 27.54 1.82
N GLY A 49 15.29 26.92 0.70
CA GLY A 49 16.27 26.54 -0.31
C GLY A 49 17.06 25.26 -0.02
N GLU A 50 17.02 24.71 1.20
CA GLU A 50 17.71 23.48 1.58
C GLU A 50 17.04 22.25 0.93
N VAL A 51 17.85 21.36 0.36
CA VAL A 51 17.40 20.07 -0.16
C VAL A 51 17.46 19.02 0.94
N ASN A 52 16.32 18.38 1.18
CA ASN A 52 16.12 17.33 2.18
C ASN A 52 15.87 16.00 1.46
N VAL A 53 16.61 14.94 1.80
CA VAL A 53 16.52 13.63 1.11
C VAL A 53 16.23 12.52 2.11
N VAL A 54 15.07 11.88 1.94
CA VAL A 54 14.68 10.69 2.72
C VAL A 54 15.08 9.44 1.97
N GLN A 55 15.84 8.58 2.65
CA GLN A 55 16.19 7.23 2.23
C GLN A 55 15.37 6.22 3.02
N VAL A 56 14.98 5.13 2.36
CA VAL A 56 14.44 3.93 3.01
C VAL A 56 15.45 2.79 2.89
N GLU A 57 15.56 2.03 3.96
CA GLU A 57 16.16 0.70 4.01
C GLU A 57 15.07 -0.32 4.34
N ALA A 58 14.89 -1.32 3.49
CA ALA A 58 13.87 -2.36 3.63
C ALA A 58 14.36 -3.69 3.02
N MET A 59 13.75 -4.80 3.40
CA MET A 59 14.02 -6.11 2.80
C MET A 59 13.32 -6.24 1.44
N THR A 60 13.92 -7.01 0.53
CA THR A 60 13.31 -7.47 -0.72
C THR A 60 13.28 -8.99 -0.74
N TRP A 61 12.75 -9.61 -1.80
CA TRP A 61 12.79 -11.07 -1.96
C TRP A 61 14.20 -11.70 -2.03
N LYS A 62 15.26 -10.88 -2.08
CA LYS A 62 16.67 -11.31 -2.15
C LYS A 62 17.53 -10.77 -1.02
N ASP A 63 17.50 -9.46 -0.85
CA ASP A 63 18.44 -8.71 -0.02
C ASP A 63 17.82 -7.40 0.47
N SER A 64 18.48 -6.75 1.43
CA SER A 64 18.07 -5.42 1.89
C SER A 64 18.62 -4.33 0.98
N VAL A 65 17.76 -3.40 0.57
CA VAL A 65 18.09 -2.28 -0.33
C VAL A 65 18.02 -0.94 0.39
N LYS A 66 18.95 -0.04 0.08
CA LYS A 66 18.97 1.35 0.57
C LYS A 66 18.74 2.31 -0.59
N ILE A 67 17.61 3.01 -0.62
CA ILE A 67 17.24 3.86 -1.76
C ILE A 67 16.57 5.19 -1.33
N PRO A 68 16.94 6.34 -1.93
CA PRO A 68 16.21 7.59 -1.76
C PRO A 68 14.78 7.47 -2.31
N VAL A 69 13.78 7.77 -1.47
CA VAL A 69 12.35 7.71 -1.84
C VAL A 69 11.70 9.08 -1.99
N ALA A 70 12.26 10.12 -1.36
CA ALA A 70 11.75 11.48 -1.47
C ALA A 70 12.89 12.50 -1.44
N THR A 71 12.79 13.52 -2.30
CA THR A 71 13.67 14.70 -2.32
C THR A 71 12.80 15.94 -2.23
N LEU A 72 12.93 16.69 -1.14
CA LEU A 72 12.08 17.82 -0.79
C LEU A 72 12.90 19.11 -0.71
N LYS A 73 12.28 20.26 -0.96
CA LYS A 73 12.92 21.58 -0.86
C LYS A 73 11.94 22.66 -0.40
N ALA A 74 12.30 23.36 0.68
CA ALA A 74 11.51 24.48 1.21
C ALA A 74 11.53 25.68 0.24
N GLY A 75 10.42 26.42 0.20
CA GLY A 75 10.23 27.56 -0.71
C GLY A 75 9.94 27.19 -2.17
N GLY A 76 9.75 25.91 -2.49
CA GLY A 76 9.44 25.42 -3.83
C GLY A 76 8.19 24.51 -3.89
N PRO A 77 7.74 24.13 -5.10
CA PRO A 77 6.59 23.23 -5.28
C PRO A 77 6.84 21.80 -4.78
N ASN A 78 8.11 21.43 -4.58
CA ASN A 78 8.52 20.10 -4.11
C ASN A 78 8.74 20.10 -2.58
N ASN A 79 7.84 20.73 -1.82
CA ASN A 79 7.85 20.70 -0.35
C ASN A 79 7.13 19.46 0.21
N GLN A 80 6.50 18.66 -0.64
CA GLN A 80 5.87 17.38 -0.32
C GLN A 80 6.04 16.39 -1.48
N VAL A 81 5.96 15.10 -1.17
CA VAL A 81 5.93 13.98 -2.10
C VAL A 81 4.81 13.04 -1.67
N LEU A 82 3.86 12.77 -2.57
CA LEU A 82 2.90 11.69 -2.39
C LEU A 82 3.56 10.37 -2.80
N LEU A 83 3.33 9.34 -2.01
CA LEU A 83 3.88 8.00 -2.19
C LEU A 83 2.75 6.97 -2.07
N ASP A 84 3.01 5.75 -2.54
CA ASP A 84 2.21 4.59 -2.15
C ASP A 84 3.14 3.37 -2.02
N LEU A 85 4.02 3.43 -1.03
CA LEU A 85 5.02 2.39 -0.78
C LEU A 85 4.48 1.43 0.29
N SER A 86 4.26 0.18 -0.08
CA SER A 86 3.86 -0.89 0.83
C SER A 86 5.07 -1.73 1.23
N PHE A 87 5.24 -1.91 2.53
CA PHE A 87 6.25 -2.77 3.15
C PHE A 87 5.51 -3.85 3.97
N PRO A 88 5.40 -5.08 3.44
CA PRO A 88 4.76 -6.18 4.16
C PRO A 88 5.65 -6.80 5.24
N ASP A 89 6.96 -6.61 5.16
CA ASP A 89 7.94 -7.21 6.07
C ASP A 89 8.66 -6.13 6.89
N PRO A 90 8.67 -6.20 8.24
CA PRO A 90 9.62 -5.43 9.05
C PRO A 90 11.02 -6.06 9.03
N PRO A 91 12.07 -5.33 9.45
CA PRO A 91 12.08 -3.91 9.79
C PRO A 91 12.21 -3.00 8.56
N VAL A 92 11.66 -1.78 8.68
CA VAL A 92 11.83 -0.70 7.68
C VAL A 92 12.48 0.51 8.36
N THR A 93 13.64 0.95 7.86
CA THR A 93 14.34 2.11 8.41
C THR A 93 14.22 3.32 7.48
N PHE A 94 13.77 4.45 8.04
CA PHE A 94 13.69 5.74 7.37
C PHE A 94 14.82 6.65 7.84
N SER A 95 15.59 7.23 6.92
CA SER A 95 16.77 8.05 7.24
C SER A 95 16.75 9.39 6.49
N LEU A 96 17.04 10.49 7.18
CA LEU A 96 17.26 11.80 6.57
C LEU A 96 18.75 11.96 6.27
N ILE A 97 19.15 11.59 5.05
CA ILE A 97 20.57 11.51 4.65
C ILE A 97 21.15 12.88 4.23
N GLN A 98 20.28 13.82 3.86
CA GLN A 98 20.62 15.20 3.50
C GLN A 98 19.55 16.15 4.02
N GLY A 99 19.96 17.36 4.43
CA GLY A 99 19.10 18.38 5.01
C GLY A 99 18.91 18.21 6.51
N ASN A 100 18.25 19.19 7.14
CA ASN A 100 18.02 19.21 8.59
C ASN A 100 16.55 18.99 8.98
N GLY A 101 15.64 18.95 8.00
CA GLY A 101 14.21 18.80 8.22
C GLY A 101 13.61 19.99 8.98
N PRO A 102 12.52 19.79 9.75
CA PRO A 102 11.80 18.53 9.93
C PRO A 102 11.24 17.96 8.63
N VAL A 103 11.33 16.64 8.46
CA VAL A 103 10.57 15.89 7.46
C VAL A 103 9.63 14.96 8.20
N HIS A 104 8.33 15.06 7.91
CA HIS A 104 7.31 14.17 8.44
C HIS A 104 6.97 13.11 7.40
N ILE A 105 6.87 11.86 7.82
CA ILE A 105 6.46 10.72 7.01
C ILE A 105 5.14 10.23 7.57
N ILE A 106 4.14 10.08 6.71
CA ILE A 106 2.76 9.73 7.06
C ILE A 106 2.32 8.53 6.23
N GLY A 107 1.59 7.63 6.87
CA GLY A 107 1.12 6.39 6.29
C GLY A 107 0.12 5.69 7.19
N HIS A 108 -0.12 4.41 6.91
CA HIS A 108 -0.95 3.53 7.72
C HIS A 108 -0.14 2.31 8.17
N HIS A 109 -0.33 1.88 9.41
CA HIS A 109 0.15 0.60 9.92
C HIS A 109 -1.05 -0.33 10.01
N LEU A 110 -1.06 -1.35 9.17
CA LEU A 110 -2.08 -2.39 9.16
C LEU A 110 -1.64 -3.56 10.04
N ILE A 111 -2.56 -4.11 10.80
CA ILE A 111 -2.38 -5.33 11.58
C ILE A 111 -3.43 -6.34 11.10
N GLY A 112 -3.02 -7.52 10.67
CA GLY A 112 -3.97 -8.57 10.30
C GLY A 112 -4.69 -9.11 11.53
N SER A 113 -5.99 -9.44 11.40
CA SER A 113 -6.61 -10.33 12.37
C SER A 113 -5.89 -11.68 12.36
N PRO A 114 -5.84 -12.40 13.50
CA PRO A 114 -5.52 -13.82 13.49
C PRO A 114 -6.31 -14.57 12.41
N LEU A 115 -5.66 -15.55 11.78
CA LEU A 115 -6.36 -16.54 10.97
C LEU A 115 -7.12 -17.46 11.94
N GLU A 116 -8.45 -17.34 11.95
CA GLU A 116 -9.35 -18.34 12.55
C GLU A 116 -9.35 -19.58 11.62
N GLU A 117 -8.22 -20.27 11.54
CA GLU A 117 -8.01 -21.45 10.69
C GLU A 117 -8.13 -22.75 11.52
N PHE A 118 -9.30 -23.39 11.38
CA PHE A 118 -9.50 -24.85 11.56
C PHE A 118 -9.41 -25.48 12.98
N ASP A 119 -10.17 -24.98 13.96
CA ASP A 119 -10.60 -25.82 15.11
C ASP A 119 -11.87 -26.66 14.81
N GLU A 120 -12.65 -26.32 13.76
CA GLU A 120 -13.91 -27.02 13.42
C GLU A 120 -13.74 -28.33 12.62
N MET A 121 -12.50 -28.82 12.42
CA MET A 121 -12.25 -30.02 11.59
C MET A 121 -12.03 -31.32 12.39
N ASP A 122 -11.84 -31.24 13.71
CA ASP A 122 -11.62 -32.41 14.59
C ASP A 122 -12.95 -33.01 15.13
N GLU A 123 -14.07 -32.30 15.09
CA GLU A 123 -15.38 -32.81 15.60
C GLU A 123 -16.14 -33.70 14.58
N LEU A 124 -15.59 -33.97 13.39
CA LEU A 124 -16.30 -34.68 12.30
C LEU A 124 -15.74 -36.08 11.97
N GLU A 125 -14.82 -36.62 12.78
CA GLU A 125 -14.27 -37.97 12.60
C GLU A 125 -14.83 -39.02 13.60
N GLU A 126 -15.58 -38.62 14.65
CA GLU A 126 -16.09 -39.57 15.67
C GLU A 126 -17.45 -40.27 15.34
N GLU A 127 -18.21 -39.85 14.32
CA GLU A 127 -19.53 -40.45 14.00
C GLU A 127 -19.51 -41.63 12.98
N MET A 128 -18.34 -42.19 12.64
CA MET A 128 -18.20 -43.23 11.60
C MET A 128 -17.78 -44.63 12.12
N ILE A 129 -17.94 -44.92 13.42
CA ILE A 129 -17.62 -46.24 14.02
C ILE A 129 -18.73 -46.73 14.96
N ASP A 130 -19.89 -47.14 14.42
CA ASP A 130 -20.72 -48.23 14.98
C ASP A 130 -21.83 -48.68 13.99
N ASP A 131 -21.55 -49.63 13.08
CA ASP A 131 -22.52 -50.66 12.63
C ASP A 131 -21.81 -51.79 11.85
N GLU A 132 -21.29 -52.80 12.55
CA GLU A 132 -20.85 -54.08 11.96
C GLU A 132 -21.36 -55.26 12.81
N GLU A 133 -22.57 -55.75 12.54
CA GLU A 133 -22.91 -57.18 12.40
C GLU A 133 -24.42 -57.40 12.13
N GLY A 134 -24.78 -58.04 11.00
CA GLY A 134 -26.17 -58.35 10.65
C GLY A 134 -26.33 -59.15 9.35
N GLU A 135 -26.29 -60.48 9.46
CA GLU A 135 -26.32 -61.44 8.34
C GLU A 135 -27.66 -61.56 7.56
N GLU A 136 -27.51 -61.87 6.25
CA GLU A 136 -28.43 -62.61 5.34
C GLU A 136 -29.86 -62.10 5.03
N GLY A 137 -30.22 -62.01 3.72
CA GLY A 137 -31.63 -61.82 3.31
C GLY A 137 -31.98 -61.48 1.85
N ALA A 138 -31.69 -62.38 0.90
CA ALA A 138 -32.33 -62.59 -0.43
C ALA A 138 -33.10 -61.48 -1.22
N GLU A 139 -32.61 -61.25 -2.46
CA GLU A 139 -33.31 -61.17 -3.77
C GLU A 139 -34.43 -60.13 -4.12
N ASP A 140 -34.14 -59.44 -5.24
CA ASP A 140 -35.00 -59.02 -6.38
C ASP A 140 -35.92 -57.77 -6.25
N GLY A 141 -36.09 -57.01 -7.36
CA GLY A 141 -37.08 -55.89 -7.36
C GLY A 141 -36.92 -54.62 -8.23
N ILE A 142 -36.33 -54.67 -9.44
CA ILE A 142 -36.76 -53.90 -10.65
C ILE A 142 -36.96 -52.35 -10.61
N ASP A 143 -36.18 -51.68 -11.47
CA ASP A 143 -36.43 -50.41 -12.20
C ASP A 143 -37.52 -49.39 -11.78
N ARG A 144 -37.09 -48.15 -11.47
CA ARG A 144 -37.88 -46.92 -11.78
C ARG A 144 -37.08 -45.75 -12.33
N LYS A 145 -36.76 -45.84 -13.62
CA LYS A 145 -36.36 -44.74 -14.52
C LYS A 145 -37.39 -43.59 -14.55
N ARG A 146 -37.01 -42.38 -14.10
CA ARG A 146 -37.62 -41.04 -14.34
C ARG A 146 -36.76 -39.99 -13.59
N LYS A 147 -36.42 -38.81 -14.11
CA LYS A 147 -36.58 -38.20 -15.44
C LYS A 147 -35.56 -37.05 -15.53
N ILE A 148 -34.75 -36.98 -16.59
CA ILE A 148 -33.85 -35.83 -16.82
C ILE A 148 -34.63 -34.70 -17.49
N SER A 149 -34.59 -33.52 -16.90
CA SER A 149 -34.96 -32.23 -17.50
C SER A 149 -34.46 -31.12 -16.57
N ASN A 150 -33.94 -29.97 -17.00
CA ASN A 150 -33.50 -29.44 -18.29
C ASN A 150 -33.13 -27.97 -17.95
N GLY A 151 -31.92 -27.51 -18.23
CA GLY A 151 -31.48 -26.20 -17.70
C GLY A 151 -30.14 -25.73 -18.27
N LYS A 152 -30.00 -25.75 -19.60
CA LYS A 152 -28.78 -25.32 -20.31
C LYS A 152 -28.93 -23.89 -20.82
N SER A 153 -28.12 -22.99 -20.29
CA SER A 153 -27.81 -21.67 -20.88
C SER A 153 -26.54 -21.16 -20.20
N LYS A 154 -25.35 -21.30 -20.80
CA LYS A 154 -24.80 -20.70 -22.03
C LYS A 154 -23.78 -19.63 -21.61
N GLU A 155 -22.52 -19.95 -21.81
CA GLU A 155 -21.46 -18.96 -22.02
C GLU A 155 -21.78 -18.15 -23.29
N GLU A 156 -21.32 -16.90 -23.34
CA GLU A 156 -20.79 -16.29 -24.56
C GLU A 156 -19.88 -15.12 -24.13
N GLU A 157 -18.67 -15.10 -24.69
CA GLU A 157 -17.56 -14.18 -24.36
C GLU A 157 -17.63 -12.86 -25.16
N GLU A 158 -16.80 -11.90 -24.74
CA GLU A 158 -16.16 -10.83 -25.55
C GLU A 158 -16.99 -9.92 -26.47
N GLU A 159 -16.85 -8.60 -26.29
CA GLU A 159 -16.00 -7.82 -27.22
C GLU A 159 -15.50 -6.49 -26.63
N GLU A 160 -14.35 -6.04 -27.13
CA GLU A 160 -13.58 -4.85 -26.77
C GLU A 160 -13.73 -3.77 -27.86
N ASP A 161 -14.07 -2.51 -27.54
CA ASP A 161 -13.81 -1.37 -28.45
C ASP A 161 -13.77 0.01 -27.74
N GLU A 162 -12.56 0.48 -27.43
CA GLU A 162 -12.17 1.90 -27.54
C GLU A 162 -11.17 1.98 -28.70
N PRO A 163 -11.02 3.11 -29.46
CA PRO A 163 -11.22 4.49 -28.99
C PRO A 163 -11.79 5.49 -30.04
N LYS A 164 -11.97 6.77 -29.67
CA LYS A 164 -11.61 7.90 -30.58
C LYS A 164 -11.42 9.28 -29.93
N THR A 165 -10.21 9.79 -30.14
CA THR A 165 -9.76 11.17 -29.92
C THR A 165 -10.57 12.23 -30.68
N LYS A 166 -10.73 13.44 -30.10
CA LYS A 166 -10.80 14.70 -30.86
C LYS A 166 -9.96 15.81 -30.23
N LYS A 167 -8.82 16.13 -30.86
CA LYS A 167 -8.12 17.42 -30.67
C LYS A 167 -8.79 18.49 -31.53
N ALA A 168 -8.99 19.68 -30.98
CA ALA A 168 -9.19 20.92 -31.74
C ALA A 168 -8.10 21.93 -31.36
N LYS A 169 -7.60 22.68 -32.36
CA LYS A 169 -6.34 23.45 -32.33
C LYS A 169 -6.61 24.95 -32.56
N THR A 170 -5.57 25.77 -32.28
CA THR A 170 -5.30 27.15 -32.79
C THR A 170 -6.25 28.30 -32.38
N THR A 171 -5.85 29.59 -32.26
CA THR A 171 -4.56 30.30 -32.47
C THR A 171 -4.54 31.68 -31.76
N ASN A 172 -3.36 32.14 -31.28
CA ASN A 172 -2.91 33.55 -31.17
C ASN A 172 -3.73 34.54 -30.29
N SER A 173 -3.24 35.68 -29.77
CA SER A 173 -1.89 36.22 -29.42
C SER A 173 -2.14 37.46 -28.46
N THR A 174 -1.22 38.31 -27.97
CA THR A 174 0.13 38.72 -28.39
C THR A 174 0.95 39.33 -27.21
N LYS A 175 2.23 39.60 -27.45
CA LYS A 175 3.23 40.34 -26.63
C LYS A 175 2.75 41.63 -25.92
N GLY A 176 3.30 41.86 -24.73
CA GLY A 176 3.57 43.20 -24.16
C GLY A 176 4.89 43.19 -23.36
N LYS A 177 5.98 43.71 -23.93
CA LYS A 177 7.31 43.78 -23.27
C LYS A 177 7.51 45.13 -22.57
N THR A 178 8.30 45.13 -21.51
CA THR A 178 8.86 46.31 -20.82
C THR A 178 9.86 47.12 -21.67
N PRO A 179 10.04 48.40 -21.31
CA PRO A 179 11.39 48.98 -21.11
C PRO A 179 11.51 49.52 -19.67
N VAL A 180 12.46 49.05 -18.84
CA VAL A 180 13.88 49.49 -18.74
C VAL A 180 14.08 50.85 -18.04
N LYS A 181 14.69 50.75 -16.85
CA LYS A 181 15.58 51.70 -16.13
C LYS A 181 15.41 53.21 -16.35
N ASN A 182 15.34 53.95 -15.23
CA ASN A 182 16.44 54.88 -14.92
C ASN A 182 16.70 55.05 -13.42
N ASN A 183 17.94 55.46 -13.11
CA ASN A 183 18.54 55.47 -11.76
C ASN A 183 19.03 56.88 -11.42
N ALA A 184 18.65 57.46 -10.27
CA ALA A 184 19.33 58.63 -9.70
C ALA A 184 19.04 58.79 -8.20
N LYS A 185 20.11 58.98 -7.41
CA LYS A 185 20.06 59.42 -6.00
C LYS A 185 20.31 60.93 -5.91
N ALA A 186 19.55 61.62 -5.07
CA ALA A 186 19.92 62.80 -4.28
C ALA A 186 18.79 62.96 -3.23
N LYS A 187 18.99 63.16 -1.91
CA LYS A 187 20.08 63.79 -1.15
C LYS A 187 20.46 65.19 -1.65
N LYS A 188 19.61 66.17 -1.34
CA LYS A 188 19.90 67.06 -0.22
C LYS A 188 18.61 67.59 0.39
#